data_AF-S2YX41-F1
#
_entry.id   AF-S2YX41-F1
#
_cell.length_a   1.000
_cell.length_b   1.000
_cell.length_c   1.000
_cell.angle_alpha   90.00
_cell.angle_beta   90.00
_cell.angle_gamma   90.00
#
_symmetry.space_group_name_H-M   'P 1'
#
loop_
_entity.id
_entity.type
_entity.pdbx_description
1 polymer ?
#
loop_
_entity_poly.entity_id
_entity_poly.type
_entity_poly.pdbx_seq_one_letter_code
_entity_poly.pdbx_strand_id
1 'polypeptide(L)'
;METPSAWEDRLARWQNELQLFEQLEGTPWVTLAKAEAETGVSRSALRSWYRNGEIQSRLVDGPNGPQRLVRLDAVIERAAASPRIQRRAEREVSLEAQVTLLRHRVDQLELRLAALERK
;
A
#
# COMPACT_ATOMS: atom_id res chain seq x y z
N MET A 1 -14.38 -35.03 2.08
CA MET A 1 -13.89 -34.26 0.91
C MET A 1 -14.66 -32.95 0.95
N GLU A 2 -14.10 -31.93 1.58
CA GLU A 2 -14.73 -30.61 1.66
C GLU A 2 -14.79 -30.04 0.24
N THR A 3 -15.99 -29.77 -0.26
CA THR A 3 -16.16 -29.03 -1.51
C THR A 3 -15.56 -27.64 -1.30
N PRO A 4 -14.64 -27.16 -2.17
CA PRO A 4 -14.16 -25.79 -2.10
C PRO A 4 -15.36 -24.86 -2.01
N SER A 5 -15.30 -23.90 -1.09
CA SER A 5 -16.38 -22.94 -0.95
C SER A 5 -16.52 -22.20 -2.28
N ALA A 6 -17.75 -21.91 -2.72
CA ALA A 6 -17.99 -21.16 -3.97
C ALA A 6 -17.22 -19.81 -4.03
N TRP A 7 -16.80 -19.30 -2.87
CA TRP A 7 -15.89 -18.16 -2.73
C TRP A 7 -14.45 -18.48 -3.13
N GLU A 8 -13.89 -19.62 -2.74
CA GLU A 8 -12.53 -20.05 -3.09
C GLU A 8 -12.38 -20.24 -4.60
N ASP A 9 -13.38 -20.87 -5.24
CA ASP A 9 -13.42 -21.03 -6.69
C ASP A 9 -13.52 -19.69 -7.44
N ARG A 10 -14.20 -18.70 -6.86
CA ARG A 10 -14.26 -17.35 -7.41
C ARG A 10 -12.92 -16.64 -7.25
N LEU A 11 -12.28 -16.78 -6.09
CA LEU A 11 -10.97 -16.19 -5.82
C LEU A 11 -9.90 -16.77 -6.75
N ALA A 12 -9.86 -18.09 -6.93
CA ALA A 12 -8.88 -18.76 -7.80
C ALA A 12 -9.01 -18.31 -9.26
N ARG A 13 -10.24 -18.24 -9.79
CA ARG A 13 -10.49 -17.72 -11.14
C ARG A 13 -10.02 -16.28 -11.30
N TRP A 14 -10.36 -15.44 -10.33
CA TRP A 14 -9.96 -14.04 -10.33
C TRP A 14 -8.43 -13.87 -10.27
N GLN A 15 -7.73 -14.66 -9.45
CA GLN A 15 -6.27 -14.65 -9.39
C GLN A 15 -5.63 -15.07 -10.71
N ASN A 16 -6.18 -16.10 -11.37
CA ASN A 16 -5.71 -16.53 -12.69
C ASN A 16 -5.92 -15.44 -13.76
N GLU A 17 -7.05 -14.72 -13.72
CA GLU A 17 -7.30 -13.58 -14.61
C GLU A 17 -6.28 -12.45 -14.39
N LEU A 18 -5.94 -12.14 -13.14
CA LEU A 18 -4.89 -11.15 -12.85
C LEU A 18 -3.52 -11.57 -13.38
N GLN A 19 -3.15 -12.84 -13.17
CA GLN A 19 -1.89 -13.37 -13.65
C GLN A 19 -1.82 -13.36 -15.19
N LEU A 20 -2.93 -13.65 -15.86
CA LEU A 20 -3.03 -13.55 -17.31
C LEU A 20 -2.82 -12.11 -17.80
N PHE A 21 -3.42 -11.11 -17.14
CA PHE A 21 -3.20 -9.71 -17.49
C PHE A 21 -1.73 -9.30 -17.34
N GLU A 22 -1.07 -9.75 -16.28
CA GLU A 22 0.36 -9.48 -16.07
C GLU A 22 1.23 -10.08 -17.17
N GLN A 23 0.95 -11.33 -17.59
CA GLN A 23 1.67 -11.98 -18.67
C GLN A 23 1.50 -11.29 -20.03
N LEU A 24 0.29 -10.79 -20.31
CA LEU A 24 -0.03 -10.15 -21.59
C LEU A 24 0.50 -8.72 -21.68
N GLU A 25 0.40 -7.95 -20.60
CA GLU A 25 0.70 -6.52 -20.61
C GLU A 25 2.08 -6.18 -20.01
N GLY A 26 2.83 -7.20 -19.56
CA GLY A 26 4.19 -7.09 -19.05
C GLY A 26 4.31 -6.35 -17.71
N THR A 27 3.20 -6.05 -17.05
CA THR A 27 3.16 -5.29 -15.81
C THR A 27 1.98 -5.72 -14.94
N PRO A 28 2.18 -5.85 -13.62
CA PRO A 28 1.12 -6.26 -12.71
C PRO A 28 0.00 -5.22 -12.62
N TRP A 29 -1.24 -5.71 -12.82
CA TRP A 29 -2.47 -5.03 -12.43
C TRP A 29 -2.77 -5.33 -10.97
N VAL A 30 -2.78 -4.30 -10.14
CA VAL A 30 -2.91 -4.43 -8.69
C VAL A 30 -4.17 -3.74 -8.18
N THR A 31 -4.67 -4.22 -7.04
CA THR A 31 -5.78 -3.57 -6.34
C THR A 31 -5.33 -2.23 -5.76
N LEU A 32 -6.27 -1.30 -5.52
CA LEU A 32 -5.94 -0.03 -4.86
C LEU A 32 -5.28 -0.21 -3.49
N ALA A 33 -5.65 -1.28 -2.76
CA ALA A 33 -5.06 -1.60 -1.47
C ALA A 33 -3.60 -2.05 -1.61
N LYS A 34 -3.30 -2.88 -2.60
CA LYS A 34 -1.93 -3.33 -2.89
C LYS A 34 -1.06 -2.18 -3.41
N ALA A 35 -1.59 -1.35 -4.31
CA ALA A 35 -0.90 -0.15 -4.79
C ALA A 35 -0.54 0.82 -3.65
N GLU A 36 -1.47 1.05 -2.71
CA GLU A 36 -1.19 1.88 -1.53
C GLU A 36 -0.08 1.28 -0.65
N ALA A 37 -0.11 -0.03 -0.40
CA ALA A 37 0.90 -0.71 0.40
C ALA A 37 2.30 -0.66 -0.24
N GLU A 38 2.40 -0.77 -1.57
CA GLU A 38 3.68 -0.80 -2.28
C GLU A 38 4.26 0.59 -2.58
N THR A 39 3.40 1.61 -2.76
CA THR A 39 3.84 2.94 -3.21
C THR A 39 3.67 4.04 -2.15
N GLY A 40 2.98 3.76 -1.04
CA GLY A 40 2.63 4.75 -0.03
C GLY A 40 1.58 5.79 -0.49
N VAL A 41 1.08 5.67 -1.72
CA VAL A 41 0.06 6.58 -2.26
C VAL A 41 -1.30 6.22 -1.68
N SER A 42 -1.97 7.19 -1.06
CA SER A 42 -3.27 6.95 -0.44
C SER A 42 -4.32 6.54 -1.47
N ARG A 43 -5.28 5.69 -1.06
CA ARG A 43 -6.41 5.31 -1.95
C ARG A 43 -7.17 6.52 -2.50
N SER A 44 -7.28 7.61 -1.75
CA SER A 44 -7.92 8.85 -2.22
C SER A 44 -7.18 9.49 -3.39
N ALA A 45 -5.84 9.49 -3.36
CA ALA A 45 -5.01 9.98 -4.46
C ALA A 45 -5.11 9.06 -5.68
N LEU A 46 -4.99 7.74 -5.49
CA LEU A 46 -5.21 6.76 -6.56
C LEU A 46 -6.58 6.94 -7.22
N ARG A 47 -7.64 7.15 -6.40
CA ARG A 47 -8.99 7.46 -6.88
C ARG A 47 -9.08 8.74 -7.68
N SER A 48 -8.31 9.76 -7.33
CA SER A 48 -8.27 11.00 -8.12
C SER A 48 -7.59 10.74 -9.46
N TRP A 49 -6.44 10.08 -9.45
CA TRP A 49 -5.62 9.87 -10.65
C TRP A 49 -6.33 9.08 -11.72
N TYR A 50 -6.93 7.93 -11.39
CA TYR A 50 -7.61 7.15 -12.42
C TYR A 50 -8.90 7.83 -12.91
N ARG A 51 -9.57 8.64 -12.08
CA ARG A 51 -10.74 9.41 -12.51
C ARG A 51 -10.36 10.53 -13.48
N ASN A 52 -9.18 11.10 -13.29
CA ASN A 52 -8.61 12.13 -14.15
C ASN A 52 -7.89 11.56 -15.38
N GLY A 53 -7.80 10.23 -15.52
CA GLY A 53 -7.06 9.56 -16.61
C GLY A 53 -5.54 9.65 -16.49
N GLU A 54 -5.00 10.04 -15.32
CA GLU A 54 -3.56 10.16 -15.08
C GLU A 54 -2.87 8.80 -14.95
N ILE A 55 -3.62 7.77 -14.58
CA ILE A 55 -3.16 6.38 -14.55
C ILE A 55 -4.23 5.49 -15.17
N GLN A 56 -3.80 4.39 -15.80
CA GLN A 56 -4.72 3.40 -16.33
C GLN A 56 -5.45 2.68 -15.21
N SER A 57 -6.75 2.42 -15.41
CA SER A 57 -7.55 1.63 -14.48
C SER A 57 -8.57 0.76 -15.19
N ARG A 58 -8.92 -0.36 -14.57
CA ARG A 58 -9.94 -1.29 -15.05
C ARG A 58 -10.81 -1.77 -13.91
N LEU A 59 -12.10 -1.98 -14.19
CA LEU A 59 -13.03 -2.58 -13.24
C LEU A 59 -13.10 -4.08 -13.56
N VAL A 60 -12.84 -4.92 -12.56
CA VAL A 60 -12.88 -6.38 -12.69
C VAL A 60 -13.77 -6.93 -11.58
N ASP A 61 -14.50 -8.00 -11.86
CA ASP A 61 -15.32 -8.67 -10.86
C ASP A 61 -14.44 -9.44 -9.89
N GLY A 62 -14.25 -8.86 -8.69
CA GLY A 62 -13.47 -9.45 -7.62
C GLY A 62 -14.29 -10.42 -6.76
N PRO A 63 -13.61 -11.15 -5.85
CA PRO A 63 -14.25 -12.12 -4.96
C PRO A 63 -15.36 -11.49 -4.08
N ASN A 64 -15.18 -10.23 -3.70
CA ASN A 64 -16.08 -9.44 -2.85
C ASN A 64 -16.95 -8.45 -3.65
N GLY A 65 -17.05 -8.62 -4.98
CA GLY A 65 -17.73 -7.71 -5.90
C GLY A 65 -16.76 -6.88 -6.76
N PRO A 66 -17.28 -5.95 -7.57
CA PRO A 66 -16.48 -5.19 -8.53
C PRO A 66 -15.34 -4.43 -7.85
N GLN A 67 -14.11 -4.65 -8.31
CA GLN A 67 -12.90 -4.04 -7.77
C GLN A 67 -12.15 -3.27 -8.86
N ARG A 68 -11.68 -2.07 -8.50
CA ARG A 68 -10.84 -1.25 -9.39
C ARG A 68 -9.38 -1.70 -9.27
N LEU A 69 -8.79 -2.01 -10.40
CA LEU A 69 -7.36 -2.28 -10.55
C LEU A 69 -6.67 -1.10 -11.24
N VAL A 70 -5.40 -0.93 -10.93
CA VAL A 70 -4.50 0.06 -11.55
C VAL A 70 -3.20 -0.64 -11.92
N ARG A 71 -2.52 -0.15 -12.95
CA ARG A 71 -1.16 -0.64 -13.25
C ARG A 71 -0.18 -0.11 -12.22
N LEU A 72 0.62 -1.01 -11.65
CA LEU A 72 1.57 -0.64 -10.59
C LEU A 72 2.66 0.32 -11.09
N ASP A 73 3.21 0.08 -12.29
CA ASP A 73 4.24 0.92 -12.90
C ASP A 73 3.78 2.38 -13.05
N ALA A 74 2.59 2.60 -13.61
CA ALA A 74 2.01 3.92 -13.82
C ALA A 74 1.81 4.66 -12.49
N VAL A 75 1.47 3.94 -11.41
CA VAL A 75 1.38 4.51 -10.07
C VAL A 75 2.76 4.92 -9.56
N ILE A 76 3.78 4.06 -9.71
CA ILE A 76 5.16 4.35 -9.30
C ILE A 76 5.70 5.56 -10.06
N GLU A 77 5.56 5.59 -11.38
CA GLU A 77 5.99 6.70 -12.24
C GLU A 77 5.28 8.01 -11.87
N ARG A 78 3.95 7.96 -11.68
CA ARG A 78 3.17 9.13 -11.31
C ARG A 78 3.53 9.66 -9.92
N ALA A 79 3.77 8.75 -8.97
CA ALA A 79 4.20 9.08 -7.61
C ALA A 79 5.59 9.74 -7.63
N ALA A 80 6.52 9.18 -8.40
CA ALA A 80 7.85 9.75 -8.62
C ALA A 80 7.75 11.15 -9.24
N ALA A 81 6.79 11.39 -10.15
CA ALA A 81 6.54 12.69 -10.75
C ALA A 81 5.78 13.70 -9.86
N SER A 82 5.36 13.33 -8.64
CA SER A 82 4.53 14.18 -7.78
C SER A 82 5.31 14.78 -6.59
N PRO A 83 5.66 16.09 -6.64
CA PRO A 83 6.40 16.76 -5.55
C PRO A 83 5.66 16.82 -4.21
N ARG A 84 4.33 16.67 -4.22
CA ARG A 84 3.53 16.59 -2.99
C ARG A 84 3.68 15.26 -2.28
N ILE A 85 3.80 14.17 -3.04
CA ILE A 85 3.94 12.82 -2.51
C ILE A 85 5.34 12.60 -1.97
N GLN A 86 6.37 13.04 -2.71
CA GLN A 86 7.75 13.03 -2.23
C GLN A 86 7.89 13.74 -0.87
N ARG A 87 7.40 14.98 -0.78
CA ARG A 87 7.41 15.75 0.49
C ARG A 87 6.59 15.12 1.62
N ARG A 88 5.62 14.26 1.31
CA ARG A 88 4.87 13.54 2.35
C ARG A 88 5.69 12.37 2.87
N ALA A 89 6.29 11.58 1.98
CA ALA A 89 7.17 10.47 2.35
C ALA A 89 8.37 10.96 3.19
N GLU A 90 9.01 12.07 2.79
CA GLU A 90 10.10 12.70 3.56
C GLU A 90 9.68 13.07 4.98
N ARG A 91 8.46 13.60 5.14
CA ARG A 91 7.91 13.96 6.45
C ARG A 91 7.64 12.73 7.32
N GLU A 92 7.17 11.65 6.72
CA GLU A 92 6.91 10.39 7.42
C GLU A 92 8.20 9.76 7.95
N VAL A 93 9.26 9.71 7.13
CA VAL A 93 10.61 9.30 7.54
C VAL A 93 11.14 10.17 8.68
N SER A 94 10.94 11.50 8.60
CA SER A 94 11.36 12.41 9.67
C SER A 94 10.61 12.15 10.99
N LEU A 95 9.31 11.85 10.92
CA LEU A 95 8.51 11.53 12.11
C LEU A 95 8.94 10.20 12.74
N GLU A 96 9.25 9.19 11.95
CA GLU A 96 9.76 7.90 12.45
C GLU A 96 11.11 8.05 13.18
N ALA A 97 12.01 8.87 12.63
CA ALA A 97 13.26 9.22 13.29
C ALA A 97 13.03 9.94 14.62
N GLN A 98 12.06 10.87 14.68
CA GLN A 98 11.68 11.55 15.92
C GLN A 98 11.12 10.58 16.98
N VAL A 99 10.26 9.64 16.58
CA VAL A 99 9.72 8.62 17.49
C VAL A 99 10.82 7.73 18.04
N THR A 100 11.77 7.31 17.19
CA THR A 100 12.90 6.49 17.60
C THR A 100 13.77 7.21 18.63
N LEU A 101 14.08 8.49 18.39
CA LEU A 101 14.81 9.33 19.33
C LEU A 101 14.06 9.48 20.66
N LEU A 102 12.75 9.72 20.62
CA LEU A 102 11.93 9.87 21.82
C LEU A 102 11.88 8.58 22.65
N ARG A 103 11.72 7.42 22.01
CA ARG A 103 11.78 6.11 22.68
C ARG A 103 13.10 5.93 23.42
N HIS A 104 14.22 6.15 22.73
CA HIS A 104 15.53 6.06 23.36
C HIS A 104 15.69 7.00 24.56
N ARG A 105 15.18 8.24 24.46
CA ARG A 105 15.21 9.19 25.57
C ARG A 105 14.36 8.73 26.76
N VAL A 106 13.20 8.12 26.52
CA VAL A 106 12.35 7.54 27.57
C VAL A 106 13.10 6.41 28.27
N ASP A 107 13.69 5.47 27.52
CA ASP A 107 14.47 4.37 28.09
C ASP A 107 15.60 4.88 29.01
N GLN A 108 16.31 5.93 28.58
CA GLN A 108 17.37 6.56 29.39
C GLN A 108 16.83 7.21 30.68
N LEU A 109 15.64 7.80 30.63
CA LEU A 109 15.01 8.39 31.81
C LEU A 109 14.54 7.31 32.79
N GLU A 110 13.97 6.22 32.29
CA GLU A 110 13.56 5.07 33.12
C GLU A 110 14.76 4.45 33.85
N LEU A 111 15.89 4.26 33.16
CA LEU A 111 17.12 3.77 33.78
C LEU A 111 17.63 4.71 34.89
N ARG A 112 17.59 6.02 34.66
CA ARG A 112 18.01 7.03 35.65
C ARG A 112 17.07 7.07 36.85
N LEU A 113 15.75 6.98 36.62
CA LEU A 113 14.77 6.93 37.68
C LEU A 113 14.97 5.69 38.56
N ALA A 114 15.12 4.51 37.94
CA ALA A 114 15.39 3.27 38.66
C ALA A 114 16.72 3.30 39.44
N ALA A 115 17.71 4.09 39.01
CA ALA A 115 18.95 4.29 39.76
C ALA A 115 18.75 5.23 40.97
N LEU A 116 17.85 6.21 40.87
CA LEU A 116 17.49 7.11 41.96
C LEU A 116 16.59 6.42 42.99
N GLU A 117 15.63 5.61 42.57
CA GLU A 117 14.74 4.85 43.47
C GLU A 117 15.46 3.76 44.28
N ARG A 118 16.66 3.36 43.85
CA ARG A 118 17.51 2.38 44.55
C ARG A 118 18.45 3.02 45.58
N LYS A 119 18.46 4.34 45.72
CA LYS A 119 19.17 5.09 46.77
C LYS A 119 18.24 5.45 47.90
#